data_AF-A0A3C1U466-F1
#
_entry.id   AF-A0A3C1U466-F1
#
_cell.length_a   1.000
_cell.length_b   1.000
_cell.length_c   1.000
_cell.angle_alpha   90.00
_cell.angle_beta   90.00
_cell.angle_gamma   90.00
#
_symmetry.space_group_name_H-M   'P 1'
#
loop_
_entity.id
_entity.type
_entity.pdbx_description
1 polymer ?
#
loop_
_entity_poly.entity_id
_entity_poly.type
_entity_poly.pdbx_seq_one_letter_code
_entity_poly.pdbx_strand_id
1 'polypeptide(L)'
;TLPVPLFDSQIAAMVLGHGDQIGYDRLVRAMLKIDIDKTSRFTDWSRRPLSDRQISYALDDVIHLAAMYPMLSTELDQKGRVEWLADENAKLADPATYQTNPDDAWKRIKVRSMRPAPFRRMMHLAA
;
A
#
# COMPACT_ATOMS: atom_id res chain seq x y z
N THR A 1 15.22 -9.56 -0.34
CA THR A 1 14.60 -9.55 -1.67
C THR A 1 13.10 -9.41 -1.50
N LEU A 2 12.40 -8.79 -2.46
CA LEU A 2 10.93 -8.70 -2.40
C LEU A 2 10.30 -10.05 -2.78
N PRO A 3 9.16 -10.42 -2.20
CA PRO A 3 8.47 -11.66 -2.54
C PRO A 3 7.89 -11.56 -3.97
N VAL A 4 8.12 -12.60 -4.76
CA VAL A 4 7.58 -12.73 -6.12
C VAL A 4 7.00 -14.15 -6.32
N PRO A 5 5.86 -14.29 -7.03
CA PRO A 5 5.05 -13.22 -7.62
C PRO A 5 4.28 -12.41 -6.57
N LEU A 6 4.05 -11.12 -6.85
CA LEU A 6 3.25 -10.22 -6.00
C LEU A 6 1.87 -10.00 -6.64
N PHE A 7 0.83 -9.99 -5.82
CA PHE A 7 -0.53 -9.61 -6.22
C PHE A 7 -1.03 -8.49 -5.29
N ASP A 8 -1.26 -7.30 -5.84
CA ASP A 8 -1.82 -6.19 -5.10
C ASP A 8 -3.34 -6.12 -5.30
N SER A 9 -4.10 -6.33 -4.21
CA SER A 9 -5.56 -6.31 -4.24
C SER A 9 -6.14 -4.92 -4.54
N GLN A 10 -5.45 -3.83 -4.20
CA GLN A 10 -5.92 -2.48 -4.49
C GLN A 10 -5.78 -2.17 -5.99
N ILE A 11 -4.64 -2.54 -6.60
CA ILE A 11 -4.44 -2.41 -8.05
C ILE A 11 -5.46 -3.29 -8.80
N ALA A 12 -5.62 -4.55 -8.38
CA ALA A 12 -6.63 -5.45 -8.94
C ALA A 12 -8.02 -4.83 -8.89
N ALA A 13 -8.39 -4.27 -7.74
CA ALA A 13 -9.69 -3.64 -7.54
C ALA A 13 -9.89 -2.39 -8.40
N MET A 14 -8.85 -1.55 -8.57
CA MET A 14 -8.88 -0.41 -9.50
C MET A 14 -9.13 -0.89 -10.93
N VAL A 15 -8.36 -1.88 -11.41
CA VAL A 15 -8.49 -2.46 -12.76
C VAL A 15 -9.89 -3.04 -12.99
N LEU A 16 -10.51 -3.60 -11.95
CA LEU A 16 -11.86 -4.15 -12.00
C LEU A 16 -12.98 -3.10 -11.91
N GLY A 17 -12.66 -1.86 -11.53
CA GLY A 17 -13.59 -0.73 -11.47
C GLY A 17 -14.17 -0.45 -10.08
N HIS A 18 -13.53 -0.91 -9.00
CA HIS A 18 -13.93 -0.60 -7.62
C HIS A 18 -13.49 0.79 -7.14
N GLY A 19 -12.78 1.54 -7.98
CA GLY A 19 -12.28 2.89 -7.71
C GLY A 19 -10.76 2.91 -7.50
N ASP A 20 -10.14 4.02 -7.92
CA ASP A 20 -8.68 4.12 -8.10
C ASP A 20 -7.84 3.92 -6.83
N GLN A 21 -8.41 4.22 -5.66
CA GLN A 21 -7.74 4.07 -4.36
C GLN A 21 -8.70 3.53 -3.31
N ILE A 22 -9.39 2.43 -3.63
CA ILE A 22 -10.27 1.80 -2.65
C ILE A 22 -9.47 1.35 -1.42
N GLY A 23 -9.98 1.68 -0.23
CA GLY A 23 -9.41 1.22 1.04
C GLY A 23 -9.75 -0.24 1.30
N TYR A 24 -8.87 -0.96 1.98
CA TYR A 24 -9.01 -2.39 2.27
C TYR A 24 -10.38 -2.76 2.88
N ASP A 25 -10.83 -2.04 3.91
CA ASP A 25 -12.12 -2.28 4.55
C ASP A 25 -13.31 -2.14 3.60
N ARG A 26 -13.25 -1.15 2.70
CA ARG A 26 -14.32 -0.92 1.72
C ARG A 26 -14.32 -2.01 0.67
N LEU A 27 -13.15 -2.48 0.27
CA LEU A 27 -13.01 -3.61 -0.64
C LEU A 27 -13.55 -4.89 -0.01
N VAL A 28 -13.17 -5.20 1.23
CA VAL A 28 -13.70 -6.35 1.99
C VAL A 28 -15.21 -6.27 2.13
N ARG A 29 -15.75 -5.11 2.49
CA ARG A 29 -17.20 -4.91 2.56
C ARG A 29 -17.88 -5.07 1.20
N ALA A 30 -17.28 -4.57 0.13
CA ALA A 30 -17.84 -4.67 -1.22
C ALA A 30 -17.90 -6.13 -1.69
N MET A 31 -16.82 -6.88 -1.50
CA MET A 31 -16.65 -8.25 -2.00
C MET A 31 -17.25 -9.32 -1.08
N LEU A 32 -16.98 -9.23 0.22
CA LEU A 32 -17.31 -10.28 1.20
C LEU A 32 -18.51 -9.92 2.09
N LYS A 33 -19.01 -8.68 2.03
CA LYS A 33 -20.08 -8.17 2.92
C LYS A 33 -19.72 -8.22 4.41
N ILE A 34 -18.43 -8.09 4.73
CA ILE A 34 -17.89 -8.06 6.10
C ILE A 34 -17.46 -6.62 6.42
N ASP A 35 -17.79 -6.14 7.63
CA ASP A 35 -17.28 -4.87 8.17
C ASP A 35 -16.07 -5.14 9.07
N ILE A 36 -14.93 -4.49 8.77
CA ILE A 36 -13.70 -4.61 9.55
C ILE A 36 -13.62 -3.50 10.60
N ASP A 37 -13.25 -3.86 11.83
CA ASP A 37 -12.96 -2.88 12.88
C ASP A 37 -11.60 -2.19 12.63
N LYS A 38 -11.60 -0.86 12.56
CA LYS A 38 -10.40 -0.03 12.31
C LYS A 38 -9.75 0.53 13.57
N THR A 39 -10.26 0.21 14.75
CA THR A 39 -9.92 0.92 16.00
C THR A 39 -8.44 0.84 16.39
N SER A 40 -7.67 -0.14 15.89
CA SER A 40 -6.25 -0.33 16.25
C SER A 40 -5.22 0.14 15.21
N ARG A 41 -5.65 0.84 14.14
CA ARG A 41 -4.76 1.30 13.05
C ARG A 41 -3.62 2.19 13.54
N PHE A 42 -3.90 3.11 14.46
CA PHE A 42 -2.93 4.09 15.00
C PHE A 42 -2.56 3.76 16.45
N THR A 43 -2.08 2.55 16.69
CA THR A 43 -1.56 2.11 18.00
C THR A 43 -0.04 1.95 17.96
N ASP A 44 0.61 1.93 19.13
CA ASP A 44 2.03 1.63 19.21
C ASP A 44 2.27 0.12 19.01
N TRP A 45 2.67 -0.23 17.78
CA TRP A 45 3.00 -1.61 17.38
C TRP A 45 4.36 -2.10 17.88
N SER A 46 5.17 -1.23 18.49
CA SER A 46 6.45 -1.62 19.09
C SER A 46 6.28 -2.16 20.52
N ARG A 47 5.22 -1.75 21.21
CA ARG A 47 4.94 -2.14 22.61
C ARG A 47 4.72 -3.65 22.75
N ARG A 48 5.20 -4.22 23.86
CA ARG A 48 4.96 -5.63 24.23
C ARG A 48 4.48 -5.78 25.67
N PRO A 49 3.64 -6.80 25.96
CA PRO A 49 2.95 -7.67 24.99
C PRO A 49 1.93 -6.88 24.14
N LEU A 50 1.54 -7.44 23.00
CA LEU A 50 0.45 -6.87 22.21
C LEU A 50 -0.88 -7.08 22.94
N SER A 51 -1.82 -6.14 22.79
CA SER A 51 -3.18 -6.32 23.29
C SER A 51 -4.00 -7.23 22.38
N ASP A 52 -5.04 -7.87 22.92
CA ASP A 52 -5.96 -8.71 22.14
C ASP A 52 -6.59 -7.95 20.97
N ARG A 53 -6.86 -6.65 21.14
CA ARG A 53 -7.37 -5.78 20.06
C ARG A 53 -6.37 -5.61 18.93
N GLN A 54 -5.09 -5.45 19.23
CA GLN A 54 -4.04 -5.37 18.21
C GLN A 54 -3.87 -6.69 17.48
N ILE A 55 -3.97 -7.82 18.19
CA ILE A 55 -3.90 -9.15 17.59
C ILE A 55 -5.08 -9.38 16.65
N SER A 56 -6.31 -9.09 17.09
CA SER A 56 -7.52 -9.20 16.27
C SER A 56 -7.42 -8.32 15.01
N TYR A 57 -7.05 -7.05 15.17
CA TYR A 57 -6.88 -6.13 14.05
C TYR A 57 -5.83 -6.63 13.04
N ALA A 58 -4.67 -7.11 13.51
CA ALA A 58 -3.62 -7.61 12.63
C ALA A 58 -4.04 -8.89 11.89
N LEU A 59 -4.88 -9.73 12.51
CA LEU A 59 -5.46 -10.91 11.87
C LEU A 59 -6.46 -10.50 10.78
N ASP A 60 -7.36 -9.55 11.08
CA ASP A 60 -8.37 -9.06 10.14
C ASP A 60 -7.75 -8.40 8.90
N ASP A 61 -6.56 -7.80 9.03
CA ASP A 61 -5.78 -7.23 7.93
C ASP A 61 -5.24 -8.29 6.92
N VAL A 62 -5.28 -9.58 7.24
CA VAL A 62 -4.76 -10.65 6.35
C VAL A 62 -5.75 -11.77 6.01
N ILE A 63 -6.65 -12.15 6.93
CA ILE A 63 -7.53 -13.31 6.71
C ILE A 63 -8.47 -13.11 5.51
N HIS A 64 -8.95 -11.88 5.28
CA HIS A 64 -9.88 -11.60 4.20
C HIS A 64 -9.17 -11.47 2.85
N LEU A 65 -7.88 -11.13 2.81
CA LEU A 65 -7.09 -11.13 1.57
C LEU A 65 -7.07 -12.52 0.93
N ALA A 66 -6.89 -13.57 1.75
CA ALA A 66 -6.90 -14.95 1.25
C ALA A 66 -8.23 -15.34 0.61
N ALA A 67 -9.35 -14.84 1.13
CA ALA A 67 -10.68 -15.06 0.56
C ALA A 67 -10.94 -14.22 -0.70
N MET A 68 -10.47 -12.97 -0.73
CA MET A 68 -10.69 -12.06 -1.87
C MET A 68 -9.81 -12.39 -3.08
N TYR A 69 -8.57 -12.84 -2.86
CA TYR A 69 -7.62 -13.13 -3.95
C TYR A 69 -8.22 -14.00 -5.08
N PRO A 70 -8.79 -15.20 -4.82
CA PRO A 70 -9.32 -16.03 -5.90
C PRO A 70 -10.49 -15.36 -6.64
N MET A 71 -11.30 -14.55 -5.94
CA MET A 71 -12.41 -13.81 -6.54
C MET A 71 -11.90 -12.73 -7.49
N LEU A 72 -10.94 -11.91 -7.04
CA LEU A 72 -10.30 -10.87 -7.84
C LEU A 72 -9.60 -11.46 -9.08
N SER A 73 -8.82 -12.54 -8.88
CA SER A 73 -8.11 -13.21 -9.98
C SER A 73 -9.08 -13.75 -11.02
N THR A 74 -10.14 -14.44 -10.59
CA THR A 74 -11.15 -14.98 -11.51
C THR A 74 -11.86 -13.88 -12.29
N GLU A 75 -12.20 -12.76 -11.65
CA GLU A 75 -12.86 -11.64 -12.32
C GLU A 75 -11.94 -10.95 -13.34
N LEU A 76 -10.64 -10.85 -13.03
CA LEU A 76 -9.63 -10.33 -13.95
C LEU A 76 -9.48 -11.20 -15.19
N ASP A 77 -9.44 -12.52 -15.01
CA ASP A 77 -9.39 -13.49 -16.10
C ASP A 77 -10.63 -13.38 -17.00
N GLN A 78 -11.82 -13.36 -16.40
CA GLN A 78 -13.10 -13.25 -17.13
C GLN A 78 -13.20 -11.95 -17.94
N LYS A 79 -12.63 -10.85 -17.43
CA LYS A 79 -12.62 -9.56 -18.12
C LYS A 79 -11.42 -9.40 -19.07
N GLY A 80 -10.50 -10.36 -19.13
CA GLY A 80 -9.28 -10.28 -19.93
C GLY A 80 -8.34 -9.15 -19.52
N ARG A 81 -8.25 -8.84 -18.21
CA ARG A 81 -7.50 -7.68 -17.67
C ARG A 81 -6.27 -8.05 -16.85
N VAL A 82 -5.86 -9.32 -16.84
CA VAL A 82 -4.70 -9.79 -16.05
C VAL A 82 -3.44 -9.02 -16.40
N GLU A 83 -3.20 -8.76 -17.69
CA GLU A 83 -2.00 -8.05 -18.16
C GLU A 83 -1.93 -6.61 -17.63
N TRP A 84 -3.06 -6.00 -17.27
CA TRP A 84 -3.08 -4.63 -16.74
C TRP A 84 -2.47 -4.55 -15.35
N LEU A 85 -2.38 -5.67 -14.62
CA LEU A 85 -1.66 -5.75 -13.35
C LEU A 85 -0.16 -5.94 -13.52
N ALA A 86 0.29 -6.48 -14.67
CA ALA A 86 1.68 -6.89 -14.83
C ALA A 86 2.64 -5.69 -14.70
N ASP A 87 2.32 -4.58 -15.35
CA ASP A 87 3.15 -3.37 -15.31
C ASP A 87 3.23 -2.74 -13.92
N GLU A 88 2.10 -2.68 -13.21
CA GLU A 88 2.06 -2.11 -11.86
C GLU A 88 2.73 -3.03 -10.83
N ASN A 89 2.51 -4.34 -10.92
CA ASN A 89 3.18 -5.31 -10.06
C ASN A 89 4.70 -5.35 -10.32
N ALA A 90 5.14 -5.17 -11.57
CA ALA A 90 6.56 -5.10 -11.89
C ALA A 90 7.24 -3.90 -11.21
N LYS A 91 6.59 -2.73 -11.19
CA LYS A 91 7.08 -1.55 -10.45
C LYS A 91 7.15 -1.81 -8.96
N LEU A 92 6.14 -2.46 -8.37
CA LEU A 92 6.13 -2.81 -6.94
C LEU A 92 7.16 -3.89 -6.59
N ALA A 93 7.52 -4.76 -7.53
CA ALA A 93 8.52 -5.79 -7.33
C ALA A 93 9.96 -5.27 -7.51
N ASP A 94 10.16 -4.05 -8.04
CA ASP A 94 11.47 -3.43 -8.21
C ASP A 94 11.95 -2.78 -6.89
N PRO A 95 13.06 -3.26 -6.30
CA PRO A 95 13.64 -2.62 -5.11
C PRO A 95 14.02 -1.15 -5.31
N ALA A 96 14.33 -0.72 -6.53
CA ALA A 96 14.66 0.67 -6.83
C ALA A 96 13.50 1.62 -6.52
N THR A 97 12.25 1.15 -6.58
CA THR A 97 11.04 1.91 -6.21
C THR A 97 11.07 2.41 -4.77
N TYR A 98 11.77 1.70 -3.88
CA TYR A 98 11.83 2.01 -2.45
C TYR A 98 13.15 2.63 -2.00
N GLN A 99 14.15 2.67 -2.90
CA GLN A 99 15.45 3.26 -2.60
C GLN A 99 15.38 4.78 -2.80
N THR A 100 15.57 5.52 -1.71
CA THR A 100 15.74 6.98 -1.78
C THR A 100 17.23 7.29 -1.74
N ASN A 101 17.73 7.97 -2.78
CA ASN A 101 19.08 8.53 -2.74
C ASN A 101 19.10 9.70 -1.74
N PRO A 102 19.97 9.68 -0.70
CA PRO A 102 20.09 10.78 0.26
C PRO A 102 20.22 12.16 -0.41
N ASP A 103 21.02 12.26 -1.47
CA ASP A 103 21.23 13.53 -2.21
C ASP A 103 19.95 14.08 -2.85
N ASP A 104 18.95 13.23 -3.07
CA ASP A 104 17.66 13.58 -3.68
C ASP A 104 16.54 13.74 -2.64
N ALA A 105 16.78 13.44 -1.36
CA ALA A 105 15.75 13.44 -0.31
C ALA A 105 15.06 14.80 -0.16
N TRP A 106 15.79 15.91 -0.38
CA TRP A 106 15.26 17.27 -0.34
C TRP A 106 14.13 17.51 -1.36
N LYS A 107 14.09 16.77 -2.47
CA LYS A 107 13.05 16.92 -3.51
C LYS A 107 11.65 16.57 -3.00
N ARG A 108 11.55 15.80 -1.90
CA ARG A 108 10.29 15.41 -1.26
C ARG A 108 9.75 16.49 -0.31
N ILE A 109 10.54 17.51 0.01
CA ILE A 109 10.16 18.58 0.94
C ILE A 109 9.47 19.70 0.15
N LYS A 110 8.26 20.08 0.57
CA LYS A 110 7.56 21.23 -0.02
C LYS A 110 8.28 22.54 0.35
N VAL A 111 9.06 23.06 -0.59
CA VAL A 111 9.84 24.29 -0.40
C VAL A 111 8.95 25.52 -0.49
N ARG A 112 8.90 26.34 0.57
CA ARG A 112 8.16 27.61 0.59
C ARG A 112 8.96 28.82 0.11
N SER A 113 10.30 28.72 0.11
CA SER A 113 11.20 29.82 -0.25
C SER A 113 12.44 29.29 -0.97
N MET A 114 12.67 29.77 -2.20
CA MET A 114 13.79 29.35 -3.05
C MET A 114 15.02 30.27 -2.90
N ARG A 115 15.11 31.04 -1.80
CA ARG A 115 16.30 31.88 -1.56
C ARG A 115 17.55 31.00 -1.44
N PRO A 116 18.67 31.33 -2.11
CA PRO A 116 19.78 30.39 -2.29
C PRO A 116 20.42 29.85 -1.00
N ALA A 117 20.53 30.65 0.07
CA ALA A 117 21.18 30.24 1.31
C ALA A 117 20.31 29.31 2.19
N PRO A 118 19.05 29.64 2.50
CA PRO A 118 18.13 28.71 3.17
C PRO A 118 17.91 27.42 2.39
N PHE A 119 17.78 27.50 1.07
CA PHE A 119 17.57 26.34 0.22
C PHE A 119 18.76 25.37 0.26
N ARG A 120 19.99 25.86 0.16
CA ARG A 120 21.21 25.02 0.28
C ARG A 120 21.34 24.35 1.65
N ARG A 121 21.03 25.06 2.74
CA ARG A 121 21.02 24.46 4.09
C ARG A 121 19.97 23.35 4.22
N MET A 122 18.77 23.57 3.67
CA MET A 122 17.73 22.56 3.64
C MET A 122 18.15 21.32 2.83
N MET A 123 18.77 21.50 1.66
CA MET A 123 19.29 20.38 0.88
C MET A 123 20.32 19.56 1.66
N HIS A 124 21.25 20.23 2.34
CA HIS A 124 22.28 19.57 3.14
C HIS A 124 21.74 18.82 4.36
N LEU A 125 20.71 19.36 5.02
CA LEU A 125 20.07 18.71 6.18
C LEU A 125 19.13 17.55 5.79
N ALA A 126 18.67 17.52 4.54
CA ALA A 126 17.76 16.51 4.06
C ALA A 126 18.48 15.25 3.56
N ALA A 127 19.74 15.38 3.14
CA ALA A 127 20.63 14.27 2.79
C ALA A 127 21.14 13.56 4.05
#